data_AF-A0A2N1VCY9-F1
#
_entry.id   AF-A0A2N1VCY9-F1
#
_cell.length_a   1.000
_cell.length_b   1.000
_cell.length_c   1.000
_cell.angle_alpha   90.00
_cell.angle_beta   90.00
_cell.angle_gamma   90.00
#
_symmetry.space_group_name_H-M   'P 1'
#
loop_
_entity.id
_entity.type
_entity.pdbx_description
1 polymer ?
#
loop_
_entity_poly.entity_id
_entity_poly.type
_entity_poly.pdbx_seq_one_letter_code
_entity_poly.pdbx_strand_id
1 'polypeptide(L)'
;MIGNILLTLALLAGVFTVVMYYLTYKGYENTLKLARTGFHATAVLIIASSALLLHAIITHQYQYKYVYNYSGSDLSLGLLMSTFYAGQEGSFMLWIFFTAIIGLMLLDYTSKRGDLEQRVMMVFTLALACLLV
;
A
#
# COMPACT_ATOMS: atom_id res chain seq x y z
N MET A 1 -5.33 10.76 11.50
CA MET A 1 -5.98 9.59 12.15
C MET A 1 -6.54 8.62 11.12
N ILE A 2 -7.40 9.06 10.18
CA ILE A 2 -7.99 8.16 9.16
C ILE A 2 -6.92 7.46 8.31
N GLY A 3 -5.91 8.18 7.81
CA GLY A 3 -4.81 7.58 7.03
C GLY A 3 -4.13 6.42 7.77
N ASN A 4 -3.74 6.61 9.03
CA ASN A 4 -3.13 5.55 9.84
C ASN A 4 -4.06 4.35 10.02
N ILE A 5 -5.37 4.56 10.21
CA ILE A 5 -6.34 3.46 10.29
C ILE A 5 -6.37 2.67 8.97
N LEU A 6 -6.36 3.36 7.83
CA LEU A 6 -6.30 2.70 6.51
C LEU A 6 -5.02 1.88 6.35
N LEU A 7 -3.86 2.39 6.78
CA LEU A 7 -2.61 1.64 6.75
C LEU A 7 -2.62 0.42 7.67
N THR A 8 -3.20 0.53 8.87
CA THR A 8 -3.37 -0.63 9.76
C THR A 8 -4.30 -1.68 9.15
N LEU A 9 -5.41 -1.26 8.53
CA LEU A 9 -6.29 -2.17 7.79
C LEU A 9 -5.59 -2.79 6.58
N ALA A 10 -4.73 -2.04 5.89
CA ALA A 10 -3.92 -2.55 4.79
C ALA A 10 -2.94 -3.62 5.27
N LEU A 11 -2.32 -3.43 6.43
CA LEU A 11 -1.45 -4.44 7.05
C LEU A 11 -2.22 -5.72 7.36
N LEU A 12 -3.40 -5.61 7.99
CA LEU A 12 -4.25 -6.77 8.30
C LEU A 12 -4.69 -7.50 7.02
N ALA A 13 -5.10 -6.76 5.99
CA ALA A 13 -5.46 -7.32 4.69
C ALA A 13 -4.25 -7.98 3.99
N GLY A 14 -3.06 -7.40 4.11
CA GLY A 14 -1.82 -7.93 3.54
C GLY A 14 -1.40 -9.24 4.21
N VAL A 15 -1.45 -9.30 5.54
CA VAL A 15 -1.21 -10.54 6.30
C VAL A 15 -2.24 -11.60 5.92
N PHE A 16 -3.52 -11.23 5.83
CA PHE A 16 -4.58 -12.13 5.37
C PHE A 16 -4.28 -12.68 3.97
N THR A 17 -3.84 -11.83 3.03
CA THR A 17 -3.45 -12.25 1.68
C THR A 17 -2.28 -13.24 1.68
N VAL A 18 -1.25 -13.01 2.50
CA VAL A 18 -0.11 -13.94 2.63
C VAL A 18 -0.60 -15.31 3.09
N VAL A 19 -1.46 -15.36 4.12
CA VAL A 19 -2.04 -16.62 4.62
C VAL A 19 -2.88 -17.30 3.55
N MET A 20 -3.74 -16.58 2.84
CA MET A 20 -4.58 -17.15 1.78
C MET A 20 -3.76 -17.68 0.59
N TYR A 21 -2.69 -17.00 0.19
CA TYR A 21 -1.79 -17.51 -0.85
C TYR A 21 -0.99 -18.74 -0.37
N TYR A 22 -0.57 -18.77 0.90
CA TYR A 22 0.07 -19.94 1.49
C TYR A 22 -0.87 -21.17 1.50
N LEU A 23 -2.14 -21.00 1.88
CA LEU A 23 -3.13 -22.06 1.84
C LEU A 23 -3.43 -22.51 0.40
N THR A 24 -3.48 -21.57 -0.55
CA THR A 24 -3.64 -21.93 -1.97
C THR A 24 -2.47 -22.80 -2.43
N TYR A 25 -1.24 -22.47 -2.02
CA TYR A 25 -0.04 -23.26 -2.30
C TYR A 25 -0.08 -24.67 -1.68
N LYS A 26 -0.79 -24.84 -0.56
CA LYS A 26 -1.03 -26.15 0.07
C LYS A 26 -2.13 -26.97 -0.61
N GLY A 27 -2.84 -26.43 -1.61
CA GLY A 27 -3.87 -27.13 -2.37
C GLY A 27 -5.31 -26.90 -1.89
N TYR A 28 -5.57 -25.86 -1.08
CA TYR A 28 -6.94 -25.49 -0.73
C TYR A 28 -7.61 -24.74 -1.90
N GLU A 29 -8.79 -25.19 -2.34
CA GLU A 29 -9.40 -24.65 -3.57
C GLU A 29 -10.15 -23.31 -3.38
N ASN A 30 -10.66 -23.03 -2.18
CA ASN A 30 -11.47 -21.84 -1.91
C ASN A 30 -10.66 -20.59 -1.51
N THR A 31 -9.33 -20.66 -1.50
CA THR A 31 -8.47 -19.61 -0.94
C THR A 31 -7.92 -18.63 -1.97
N LEU A 32 -7.80 -19.02 -3.25
CA LEU A 32 -7.21 -18.17 -4.29
C LEU A 32 -7.99 -16.87 -4.49
N LYS A 33 -9.32 -16.95 -4.58
CA LYS A 33 -10.17 -15.77 -4.76
C LYS A 33 -10.05 -14.82 -3.56
N LEU A 34 -10.00 -15.37 -2.35
CA LEU A 34 -9.81 -14.59 -1.12
C LEU A 34 -8.44 -13.91 -1.08
N ALA A 35 -7.38 -14.60 -1.52
CA ALA A 35 -6.03 -14.03 -1.60
C ALA A 35 -5.99 -12.81 -2.54
N ARG A 36 -6.58 -12.97 -3.74
CA ARG A 36 -6.71 -11.88 -4.73
C ARG A 36 -7.50 -10.72 -4.16
N THR A 37 -8.67 -10.97 -3.57
CA THR A 37 -9.49 -9.90 -2.96
C THR A 37 -8.76 -9.19 -1.83
N GLY A 38 -8.05 -9.91 -0.97
CA GLY A 38 -7.23 -9.32 0.08
C GLY A 38 -6.11 -8.44 -0.48
N PHE A 39 -5.48 -8.83 -1.60
CA PHE A 39 -4.42 -8.05 -2.21
C PHE A 39 -4.97 -6.74 -2.79
N HIS A 40 -6.11 -6.81 -3.48
CA HIS A 40 -6.80 -5.62 -3.98
C HIS A 40 -7.23 -4.70 -2.84
N ALA A 41 -7.76 -5.26 -1.73
CA ALA A 41 -8.12 -4.47 -0.57
C ALA A 41 -6.89 -3.76 0.03
N THR A 42 -5.76 -4.47 0.18
CA THR A 42 -4.48 -3.91 0.64
C THR A 42 -4.05 -2.75 -0.25
N ALA A 43 -4.02 -2.94 -1.57
CA ALA A 43 -3.60 -1.92 -2.52
C ALA A 43 -4.53 -0.69 -2.51
N VAL A 44 -5.84 -0.88 -2.48
CA VAL A 44 -6.83 0.21 -2.42
C VAL A 44 -6.66 1.03 -1.15
N LEU A 45 -6.46 0.38 0.00
CA LEU A 45 -6.25 1.07 1.28
C LEU A 45 -4.96 1.92 1.28
N ILE A 46 -3.88 1.40 0.71
CA ILE A 46 -2.60 2.14 0.56
C ILE A 46 -2.77 3.35 -0.37
N ILE A 47 -3.39 3.15 -1.54
CA ILE A 47 -3.63 4.22 -2.51
C ILE A 47 -4.54 5.29 -1.90
N ALA A 48 -5.59 4.90 -1.18
CA ALA A 48 -6.48 5.82 -0.48
C ALA A 48 -5.74 6.62 0.60
N SER A 49 -4.90 5.97 1.41
CA SER A 49 -4.08 6.66 2.41
C SER A 49 -3.08 7.64 1.78
N SER A 50 -2.46 7.25 0.65
CA SER A 50 -1.55 8.09 -0.12
C SER A 50 -2.27 9.32 -0.67
N ALA A 51 -3.46 9.14 -1.25
CA ALA A 51 -4.28 10.23 -1.75
C ALA A 51 -4.72 11.19 -0.65
N LEU A 52 -5.09 10.67 0.54
CA LEU A 52 -5.43 11.49 1.70
C LEU A 52 -4.24 12.33 2.19
N LEU A 53 -3.03 11.76 2.22
CA LEU A 53 -1.84 12.51 2.60
C LEU A 53 -1.54 13.61 1.58
N LEU A 54 -1.55 13.29 0.29
CA LEU A 54 -1.32 14.27 -0.77
C LEU A 54 -2.37 15.39 -0.75
N HIS A 55 -3.64 15.05 -0.53
CA HIS A 55 -4.71 16.03 -0.35
C HIS A 55 -4.46 16.94 0.87
N ALA A 56 -4.05 16.38 2.00
CA ALA A 56 -3.73 17.15 3.21
C ALA A 56 -2.57 18.12 2.99
N ILE A 57 -1.56 17.71 2.21
CA ILE A 57 -0.41 18.56 1.83
C ILE A 57 -0.87 19.72 0.94
N ILE A 58 -1.60 19.43 -0.15
CA ILE A 58 -2.02 20.45 -1.14
C ILE A 58 -3.04 21.42 -0.54
N THR A 59 -3.84 20.98 0.43
CA THR A 59 -4.80 21.83 1.15
C THR A 59 -4.23 22.49 2.40
N HIS A 60 -2.92 22.40 2.63
CA HIS A 60 -2.22 23.05 3.75
C HIS A 60 -2.83 22.73 5.12
N GLN A 61 -3.18 21.46 5.35
CA GLN A 61 -3.80 20.99 6.59
C GLN A 61 -2.78 20.83 7.72
N TYR A 62 -2.35 21.97 8.27
CA TYR A 62 -1.33 22.07 9.32
C TYR A 62 -1.72 21.45 10.66
N GLN A 63 -2.98 21.03 10.86
CA GLN A 63 -3.36 20.23 12.02
C GLN A 63 -2.66 18.85 12.05
N TYR A 64 -2.17 18.36 10.91
CA TYR A 64 -1.39 17.13 10.86
C TYR A 64 0.10 17.43 11.05
N LYS A 65 0.70 16.77 12.04
CA LYS A 65 2.14 16.89 12.37
C LYS A 65 3.04 16.74 11.15
N TYR A 66 2.75 15.78 10.27
CA TYR A 66 3.52 15.57 9.05
C TYR A 66 3.51 16.82 8.14
N VAL A 67 2.32 17.36 7.84
CA VAL A 67 2.15 18.53 6.97
C VAL A 67 2.81 19.77 7.60
N TYR A 68 2.63 19.97 8.91
CA TYR A 68 3.26 21.08 9.64
C TYR A 68 4.79 21.04 9.61
N ASN A 69 5.38 19.84 9.71
CA ASN A 69 6.83 19.69 9.79
C ASN A 69 7.53 19.76 8.44
N TYR A 70 6.85 19.38 7.35
CA TYR A 70 7.49 19.17 6.05
C TYR A 70 6.98 20.09 4.93
N SER A 71 5.91 20.86 5.13
CA SER A 71 5.33 21.74 4.09
C SER A 71 5.22 23.20 4.54
N GLY A 72 5.10 24.12 3.57
CA GLY A 72 4.92 25.55 3.79
C GLY A 72 4.03 26.19 2.71
N SER A 73 3.31 27.25 3.08
CA SER A 73 2.38 27.97 2.19
C SER A 73 3.08 28.78 1.10
N ASP A 74 4.36 29.04 1.27
CA ASP A 74 5.26 29.76 0.38
C ASP A 74 5.89 28.87 -0.70
N LEU A 75 5.74 27.55 -0.59
CA LEU A 75 6.26 26.60 -1.57
C LEU A 75 5.49 26.67 -2.89
N SER A 76 6.21 26.56 -4.00
CA SER A 76 5.59 26.32 -5.30
C SER A 76 4.89 24.95 -5.30
N LEU A 77 3.82 24.79 -6.10
CA LEU A 77 3.02 23.56 -6.10
C LEU A 77 3.85 22.29 -6.32
N GLY A 78 4.88 22.35 -7.19
CA GLY A 78 5.78 21.22 -7.42
C GLY A 78 6.61 20.83 -6.19
N LEU A 79 7.17 21.83 -5.49
CA LEU A 79 7.92 21.61 -4.25
C LEU A 79 7.00 21.19 -3.10
N LEU A 80 5.77 21.69 -3.09
CA LEU A 80 4.74 21.29 -2.14
C LEU A 80 4.40 19.81 -2.31
N MET A 81 4.15 19.35 -3.54
CA MET A 81 3.90 17.92 -3.81
C MET A 81 5.10 17.03 -3.48
N SER A 82 6.34 17.50 -3.66
CA SER A 82 7.52 16.69 -3.31
C SER A 82 7.65 16.47 -1.79
N THR A 83 6.95 17.23 -0.96
CA THR A 83 6.86 16.96 0.49
C THR A 83 6.11 15.65 0.81
N PHE A 84 5.44 15.04 -0.17
CA PHE A 84 4.76 13.74 -0.01
C PHE A 84 5.69 12.63 0.47
N TYR A 85 6.96 12.66 0.09
CA TYR A 85 7.96 11.67 0.48
C TYR A 85 9.01 12.21 1.46
N ALA A 86 8.73 13.35 2.09
CA ALA A 86 9.64 13.97 3.05
C ALA A 86 9.73 13.15 4.36
N GLY A 87 10.95 13.10 4.92
CA GLY A 87 11.20 12.37 6.15
C GLY A 87 11.01 10.85 6.02
N GLN A 88 11.04 10.18 7.16
CA GLN A 88 10.90 8.72 7.23
C GLN A 88 9.49 8.28 6.86
N GLU A 89 8.45 8.84 7.49
CA GLU A 89 7.05 8.46 7.25
C GLU A 89 6.63 8.65 5.78
N GLY A 90 7.08 9.74 5.15
CA GLY A 90 6.82 10.02 3.74
C GLY A 90 7.56 9.06 2.81
N SER A 91 8.82 8.76 3.10
CA SER A 91 9.59 7.78 2.32
C SER A 91 8.94 6.41 2.34
N PHE A 92 8.49 5.95 3.52
CA PHE A 92 7.73 4.70 3.65
C PHE A 92 6.44 4.74 2.84
N MET A 93 5.66 5.83 2.93
CA MET A 93 4.44 6.02 2.14
C MET A 93 4.70 5.92 0.63
N LEU A 94 5.78 6.53 0.13
CA LEU A 94 6.16 6.45 -1.28
C LEU A 94 6.48 5.01 -1.70
N TRP A 95 7.26 4.29 -0.91
CA TRP A 95 7.62 2.91 -1.22
C TRP A 95 6.41 1.98 -1.21
N ILE A 96 5.55 2.04 -0.18
CA ILE A 96 4.34 1.20 -0.15
C ILE A 96 3.38 1.54 -1.30
N PHE A 97 3.28 2.81 -1.70
CA PHE A 97 2.45 3.23 -2.83
C PHE A 97 2.90 2.60 -4.14
N PHE A 98 4.19 2.73 -4.48
CA PHE A 98 4.71 2.13 -5.71
C PHE A 98 4.71 0.60 -5.66
N THR A 99 5.04 0.00 -4.52
CA THR A 99 4.96 -1.46 -4.35
C THR A 99 3.53 -1.98 -4.51
N ALA A 100 2.52 -1.26 -4.02
CA ALA A 100 1.12 -1.62 -4.24
C ALA A 100 0.74 -1.58 -5.73
N ILE A 101 1.12 -0.53 -6.46
CA ILE A 101 0.86 -0.41 -7.91
C ILE A 101 1.56 -1.52 -8.70
N ILE A 102 2.85 -1.74 -8.42
CA ILE A 102 3.63 -2.81 -9.05
C ILE A 102 3.00 -4.17 -8.75
N GLY A 103 2.54 -4.38 -7.52
CA GLY A 103 1.89 -5.63 -7.13
C GLY A 103 0.56 -5.87 -7.83
N LEU A 104 -0.23 -4.82 -8.15
CA LEU A 104 -1.44 -4.96 -8.97
C LEU A 104 -1.09 -5.40 -10.41
N MET A 105 -0.05 -4.81 -11.00
CA MET A 105 0.45 -5.22 -12.33
C MET A 105 1.00 -6.66 -12.30
N LEU A 106 1.73 -7.00 -11.25
CA LEU A 106 2.31 -8.32 -11.05
C LEU A 106 1.22 -9.38 -10.85
N LEU A 107 0.14 -9.04 -10.14
CA LEU A 107 -1.01 -9.91 -9.97
C LEU A 107 -1.70 -10.19 -11.31
N ASP A 108 -1.98 -9.16 -12.11
CA ASP A 108 -2.57 -9.36 -13.44
C ASP A 108 -1.67 -10.23 -14.34
N TYR A 109 -0.36 -10.00 -14.31
CA TYR A 109 0.60 -10.77 -15.08
C TYR A 109 0.68 -12.25 -14.64
N THR A 110 0.79 -12.50 -13.34
CA THR A 110 0.96 -13.85 -12.78
C THR A 110 -0.33 -14.66 -12.80
N SER A 111 -1.50 -14.01 -12.69
CA SER A 111 -2.81 -14.67 -12.75
C SER A 111 -3.08 -15.41 -14.06
N LYS A 112 -2.38 -15.02 -15.13
CA LYS A 112 -2.45 -15.63 -16.46
C LYS A 112 -1.51 -16.84 -16.61
N ARG A 113 -0.69 -17.16 -15.59
CA ARG A 113 0.44 -18.10 -15.68
C ARG A 113 0.40 -19.23 -14.63
N GLY A 114 -0.76 -19.82 -14.42
CA GLY A 114 -0.91 -21.06 -13.64
C GLY A 114 -0.45 -20.92 -12.18
N ASP A 115 0.49 -21.77 -11.74
CA ASP A 115 0.93 -21.89 -10.35
C ASP A 115 1.94 -20.81 -9.90
N LEU A 116 2.31 -19.90 -10.79
CA LEU A 116 3.25 -18.80 -10.49
C LEU A 116 2.65 -17.77 -9.53
N GLU A 117 1.35 -17.49 -9.63
CA GLU A 117 0.69 -16.44 -8.84
C GLU A 117 0.90 -16.63 -7.34
N GLN A 118 0.58 -17.80 -6.81
CA GLN A 118 0.67 -18.08 -5.37
C GLN A 118 2.10 -17.95 -4.83
N ARG A 119 3.12 -18.39 -5.58
CA ARG A 119 4.52 -18.34 -5.11
C ARG A 119 5.04 -16.90 -5.11
N VAL A 120 4.76 -16.16 -6.18
CA VAL A 120 5.24 -14.79 -6.37
C VAL A 120 4.49 -13.83 -5.46
N MET A 121 3.16 -13.87 -5.48
CA MET A 121 2.32 -12.93 -4.73
C MET A 121 2.42 -13.14 -3.23
N MET A 122 2.64 -14.36 -2.74
CA MET A 122 2.89 -14.60 -1.32
C MET A 122 4.13 -13.86 -0.83
N VAL A 123 5.27 -14.04 -1.51
CA VAL A 123 6.55 -13.42 -1.13
C VAL A 123 6.49 -11.90 -1.34
N PHE A 124 5.90 -11.45 -2.45
CA PHE A 124 5.75 -10.04 -2.74
C PHE A 124 4.88 -9.33 -1.70
N THR A 125 3.73 -9.92 -1.34
CA THR A 125 2.83 -9.34 -0.33
C THR A 125 3.45 -9.38 1.07
N LEU A 126 4.28 -10.39 1.39
CA LEU A 126 5.03 -10.42 2.63
C LEU A 126 6.02 -9.25 2.72
N ALA A 127 6.75 -8.95 1.65
CA ALA A 127 7.64 -7.79 1.59
C ALA A 127 6.86 -6.47 1.73
N LEU A 128 5.70 -6.35 1.07
CA LEU A 128 4.81 -5.20 1.22
C LEU A 128 4.30 -5.06 2.66
N ALA A 129 3.93 -6.16 3.32
CA ALA A 129 3.47 -6.15 4.70
C ALA A 129 4.57 -5.69 5.68
N CYS A 130 5.84 -6.07 5.44
CA CYS A 130 6.96 -5.57 6.24
C CYS A 130 7.20 -4.06 6.07
N LEU A 131 6.86 -3.48 4.92
CA LEU A 131 6.94 -2.03 4.70
C LEU A 131 5.78 -1.25 5.34
N LEU A 132 4.71 -1.94 5.74
CA LEU A 132 3.55 -1.34 6.42
C LEU A 132 3.73 -1.25 7.95
N VAL A 133 4.83 -1.80 8.49
CA VAL A 133 5.21 -1.78 9.91
C VAL A 133 6.26 -0.70 10.15
#